data_AF-A0AAJ1XB89-F1
#
_entry.id   AF-A0AAJ1XB89-F1
#
_cell.length_a   1.000
_cell.length_b   1.000
_cell.length_c   1.000
_cell.angle_alpha   90.00
_cell.angle_beta   90.00
_cell.angle_gamma   90.00
#
_symmetry.space_group_name_H-M   'P 1'
#
loop_
_entity.id
_entity.type
_entity.pdbx_description
1 polymer ?
#
loop_
_entity_poly.entity_id
_entity_poly.type
_entity_poly.pdbx_seq_one_letter_code
_entity_poly.pdbx_strand_id
1 'polypeptide(L)'
;MSDGLSLGIWTGIGAAGGIAVALIGAGLRRFAGYMNAEEVKPRPLMAWCIMLAIVGAVAGTVWQSIGFAECRDAGYKVAECLLPLLRRD
;
A
#
# COMPACT_ATOMS: atom_id res chain seq x y z
N MET A 1 12.20 22.45 -7.66
CA MET A 1 11.52 21.81 -8.82
C MET A 1 11.49 20.27 -8.73
N SER A 2 12.19 19.63 -7.79
CA SER A 2 12.23 18.16 -7.60
C SER A 2 11.06 17.56 -6.82
N ASP A 3 10.34 18.37 -6.04
CA ASP A 3 9.39 17.83 -5.04
C ASP A 3 8.12 17.27 -5.67
N GLY A 4 7.61 17.90 -6.75
CA GLY A 4 6.43 17.42 -7.47
C GLY A 4 6.67 16.09 -8.22
N LEU A 5 7.89 15.89 -8.75
CA LEU A 5 8.26 14.65 -9.44
C LEU A 5 8.48 13.50 -8.45
N SER A 6 9.08 13.81 -7.29
CA SER A 6 9.14 12.89 -6.15
C SER A 6 7.74 12.50 -5.64
N LEU A 7 6.78 13.43 -5.68
CA LEU A 7 5.39 13.21 -5.26
C LEU A 7 4.61 12.30 -6.19
N GLY A 8 4.80 12.48 -7.49
CA GLY A 8 4.28 11.55 -8.48
C GLY A 8 4.81 10.13 -8.30
N ILE A 9 6.11 9.96 -8.02
CA ILE A 9 6.74 8.64 -7.88
C ILE A 9 6.16 7.88 -6.68
N TRP A 10 6.14 8.49 -5.49
CA TRP A 10 5.64 7.81 -4.29
C TRP A 10 4.13 7.53 -4.35
N THR A 11 3.37 8.44 -4.95
CA THR A 11 1.94 8.21 -5.22
C THR A 11 1.74 7.04 -6.18
N GLY A 12 2.56 6.93 -7.23
CA GLY A 12 2.53 5.81 -8.18
C GLY A 12 2.92 4.48 -7.53
N ILE A 13 3.98 4.46 -6.72
CA ILE A 13 4.40 3.27 -5.94
C ILE A 13 3.29 2.85 -4.99
N GLY A 14 2.69 3.81 -4.28
CA GLY A 14 1.56 3.56 -3.41
C GLY A 14 0.38 2.94 -4.15
N ALA A 15 0.00 3.50 -5.30
CA ALA A 15 -1.09 2.99 -6.12
C ALA A 15 -0.82 1.57 -6.61
N ALA A 16 0.39 1.30 -7.12
CA ALA A 16 0.80 -0.03 -7.57
C ALA A 16 0.79 -1.05 -6.42
N GLY A 17 1.27 -0.66 -5.24
CA GLY A 17 1.20 -1.48 -4.02
C GLY A 17 -0.24 -1.81 -3.63
N GLY A 18 -1.14 -0.83 -3.70
CA GLY A 18 -2.57 -1.03 -3.47
C GLY A 18 -3.19 -2.07 -4.42
N ILE A 19 -2.89 -1.99 -5.72
CA ILE A 19 -3.36 -2.97 -6.71
C ILE A 19 -2.78 -4.36 -6.42
N ALA A 20 -1.49 -4.45 -6.07
CA ALA A 20 -0.86 -5.72 -5.73
C ALA A 20 -1.54 -6.40 -4.54
N VAL A 21 -1.87 -5.64 -3.48
CA VAL A 21 -2.62 -6.15 -2.32
C VAL A 21 -4.00 -6.66 -2.72
N ALA A 22 -4.69 -5.97 -3.62
CA ALA A 22 -6.00 -6.40 -4.14
C ALA A 22 -5.91 -7.76 -4.85
N LEU A 23 -4.90 -7.93 -5.70
CA LEU A 23 -4.66 -9.16 -6.45
C LEU A 23 -4.25 -10.32 -5.53
N ILE A 24 -3.33 -10.08 -4.61
CA ILE A 24 -2.88 -11.07 -3.62
C ILE A 24 -4.06 -11.50 -2.74
N GLY A 25 -4.85 -10.55 -2.23
CA GLY A 25 -6.03 -10.85 -1.41
C GLY A 25 -7.07 -11.68 -2.15
N ALA A 26 -7.29 -11.42 -3.45
CA ALA A 26 -8.19 -12.22 -4.27
C ALA A 26 -7.64 -13.63 -4.53
N GLY A 27 -6.34 -13.76 -4.79
CA GLY A 27 -5.65 -15.04 -4.95
C GLY A 27 -5.72 -15.89 -3.68
N LEU A 28 -5.38 -15.30 -2.52
CA LEU A 28 -5.43 -15.97 -1.22
C LEU A 28 -6.84 -16.46 -0.88
N ARG A 29 -7.88 -15.68 -1.19
CA ARG A 29 -9.27 -16.10 -0.93
C ARG A 29 -9.68 -17.31 -1.77
N ARG A 30 -9.29 -17.34 -3.05
CA ARG A 30 -9.52 -18.49 -3.94
C ARG A 30 -8.75 -19.71 -3.47
N PHE A 31 -7.49 -19.54 -3.06
CA PHE A 31 -6.68 -20.61 -2.51
C PHE A 31 -7.29 -21.18 -1.23
N ALA A 32 -7.73 -20.31 -0.30
CA ALA A 32 -8.39 -20.73 0.93
C ALA A 32 -9.72 -21.48 0.67
N GLY A 33 -10.54 -21.00 -0.26
CA GLY A 33 -11.76 -21.70 -0.64
C GLY A 33 -11.52 -23.05 -1.32
N TYR A 34 -10.45 -23.15 -2.13
CA TYR A 34 -10.03 -24.44 -2.70
C TYR A 34 -9.63 -25.44 -1.60
N MET A 35 -8.87 -24.99 -0.60
CA MET A 35 -8.47 -25.83 0.54
C MET A 35 -9.66 -26.26 1.41
N ASN A 36 -10.70 -25.43 1.52
CA ASN A 36 -11.88 -25.68 2.34
C ASN A 36 -13.06 -26.31 1.58
N ALA A 37 -12.89 -26.66 0.29
CA ALA A 37 -13.96 -27.13 -0.60
C ALA A 37 -15.21 -26.21 -0.62
N GLU A 38 -14.99 -24.90 -0.47
CA GLU A 38 -16.04 -23.90 -0.40
C GLU A 38 -16.11 -23.09 -1.70
N GLU A 39 -17.32 -22.84 -2.20
CA GLU A 39 -17.52 -22.07 -3.43
C GLU A 39 -17.26 -20.58 -3.19
N VAL A 40 -16.13 -20.08 -3.71
CA VAL A 40 -15.76 -18.67 -3.57
C VAL A 40 -16.48 -17.84 -4.62
N LYS A 41 -17.54 -17.14 -4.21
CA LYS A 41 -18.27 -16.21 -5.08
C LYS A 41 -17.32 -15.13 -5.65
N PRO A 42 -17.36 -14.86 -6.96
CA PRO A 42 -16.52 -13.82 -7.55
C PRO A 42 -16.90 -12.45 -6.98
N ARG A 43 -15.92 -11.76 -6.38
CA ARG A 43 -16.05 -10.36 -5.97
C ARG A 43 -15.66 -9.42 -7.13
N PRO A 44 -16.13 -8.16 -7.12
CA PRO A 44 -15.77 -7.18 -8.14
C PRO A 44 -14.30 -6.76 -8.00
N LEU A 45 -13.38 -7.61 -8.50
CA LEU A 45 -11.93 -7.44 -8.39
C LEU A 45 -11.48 -6.06 -8.85
N MET A 46 -12.04 -5.59 -9.97
CA MET A 46 -11.71 -4.29 -10.54
C MET A 46 -12.03 -3.13 -9.59
N ALA A 47 -13.18 -3.18 -8.90
CA ALA A 47 -13.55 -2.17 -7.92
C ALA A 47 -12.62 -2.19 -6.71
N TRP A 48 -12.20 -3.38 -6.26
CA TRP A 48 -11.22 -3.52 -5.17
C TRP A 48 -9.84 -3.02 -5.57
N CYS A 49 -9.38 -3.31 -6.79
CA CYS A 49 -8.12 -2.77 -7.30
C CYS A 49 -8.15 -1.25 -7.36
N ILE A 50 -9.24 -0.63 -7.82
CA ILE A 50 -9.38 0.83 -7.87
C ILE A 50 -9.37 1.42 -6.45
N MET A 51 -10.17 0.87 -5.54
CA MET A 51 -10.24 1.35 -4.16
C MET A 51 -8.88 1.24 -3.46
N LEU A 52 -8.21 0.10 -3.59
CA LEU A 52 -6.91 -0.11 -2.96
C LEU A 52 -5.80 0.70 -3.66
N ALA A 53 -5.89 0.94 -4.98
CA ALA A 53 -4.99 1.85 -5.67
C ALA A 53 -5.11 3.28 -5.12
N ILE A 54 -6.34 3.77 -4.88
CA ILE A 54 -6.56 5.10 -4.31
C ILE A 54 -6.02 5.15 -2.87
N VAL A 55 -6.34 4.17 -2.04
CA VAL A 55 -5.84 4.11 -0.65
C VAL A 55 -4.32 4.02 -0.62
N GLY A 56 -3.73 3.19 -1.47
CA GLY A 56 -2.29 3.05 -1.61
C GLY A 56 -1.64 4.34 -2.11
N ALA A 57 -2.22 5.01 -3.09
CA ALA A 57 -1.76 6.30 -3.60
C ALA A 57 -1.70 7.34 -2.48
N VAL A 58 -2.79 7.47 -1.71
CA VAL A 58 -2.86 8.37 -0.54
C VAL A 58 -1.79 8.01 0.49
N ALA A 59 -1.62 6.73 0.80
CA ALA A 59 -0.58 6.27 1.73
C ALA A 59 0.84 6.61 1.22
N GLY A 60 1.10 6.46 -0.08
CA GLY A 60 2.36 6.86 -0.71
C GLY A 60 2.62 8.36 -0.64
N THR A 61 1.60 9.19 -0.85
CA THR A 61 1.69 10.64 -0.71
C THR A 61 1.93 11.06 0.75
N VAL A 62 1.26 10.42 1.71
CA VAL A 62 1.48 10.65 3.15
C VAL A 62 2.90 10.21 3.56
N TRP A 63 3.36 9.07 3.05
CA TRP A 63 4.71 8.57 3.29
C TRP A 63 5.77 9.56 2.83
N GLN A 64 5.64 10.12 1.64
CA GLN A 64 6.60 11.10 1.16
C GLN A 64 6.55 12.43 1.93
N SER A 65 5.35 12.91 2.30
CA SER A 65 5.19 14.21 2.97
C SER A 65 5.66 14.22 4.42
N ILE A 66 5.53 13.09 5.14
CA ILE A 66 5.85 13.01 6.57
C ILE A 66 6.95 11.97 6.82
N GLY A 67 6.75 10.74 6.35
CA GLY A 67 7.62 9.60 6.65
C GLY A 67 9.01 9.68 6.02
N PHE A 68 9.14 10.23 4.81
CA PHE A 68 10.42 10.23 4.09
C PHE A 68 11.42 11.26 4.66
N ALA A 69 10.93 12.39 5.17
CA ALA A 69 11.78 13.38 5.84
C ALA A 69 12.40 12.79 7.12
N GLU A 70 11.56 12.23 7.99
CA GLU A 70 12.00 11.56 9.21
C GLU A 70 12.94 10.38 8.90
N CYS A 71 12.67 9.66 7.80
CA CYS A 71 13.49 8.51 7.43
C CYS A 71 14.82 8.86 6.78
N ARG A 72 14.88 9.99 6.08
CA ARG A 72 16.15 10.55 5.61
C ARG A 72 17.02 10.98 6.78
N ASP A 73 16.43 11.61 7.79
CA ASP A 73 17.14 12.09 8.99
C ASP A 73 17.61 10.93 9.87
N ALA A 74 16.92 9.78 9.85
CA ALA A 74 17.36 8.52 10.45
C ALA A 74 18.34 7.69 9.59
N GLY A 75 18.81 8.22 8.46
CA GLY A 75 19.79 7.53 7.60
C GLY A 75 19.20 6.37 6.77
N TYR A 76 17.95 6.47 6.33
CA TYR A 76 17.22 5.50 5.50
C TYR A 76 16.90 4.16 6.17
N LYS A 77 16.92 4.10 7.50
CA LYS A 77 16.50 2.91 8.25
C LYS A 77 14.98 2.82 8.35
N VAL A 78 14.33 2.43 7.26
CA VAL A 78 12.86 2.38 7.11
C VAL A 78 12.12 1.73 8.29
N ALA A 79 12.69 0.69 8.90
CA ALA A 79 12.12 0.03 10.08
C ALA A 79 12.07 0.96 11.31
N GLU A 80 13.12 1.74 11.57
CA GLU A 80 13.19 2.70 12.69
C GLU A 80 12.26 3.91 12.47
N CYS A 81 11.91 4.22 11.22
CA CYS A 81 11.01 5.33 10.85
C CYS A 81 9.53 4.99 10.97
N LEU A 82 9.15 3.73 10.70
CA LEU A 82 7.74 3.29 10.81
C LEU A 82 7.30 3.06 12.27
N LEU A 83 8.26 2.68 13.12
CA LEU A 83 8.05 2.36 14.54
C LEU A 83 7.44 3.51 15.37
N PRO A 84 7.92 4.77 15.29
CA PRO A 84 7.34 5.89 16.05
C PRO A 84 5.98 6.36 15.52
N LEU A 85 5.70 6.23 14.22
CA LEU A 85 4.37 6.51 13.64
C LEU A 85 3.29 5.55 14.14
N LEU A 86 3.66 4.31 14.49
CA LEU A 86 2.80 3.30 15.09
C LEU A 86 2.70 3.40 16.63
N ARG A 87 3.52 4.24 17.26
CA ARG A 87 3.65 4.33 18.74
C ARG A 87 3.15 5.65 19.33
N ARG A 88 2.53 6.52 18.52
CA ARG A 88 1.82 7.70 19.04
C ARG A 88 0.47 7.28 19.61
N ASP A 89 0.50 6.84 20.87
CA ASP A 89 -0.59 7.02 21.83
C ASP A 89 -0.41 8.37 22.55
#